data_AF-A0A3L8C078-F1
#
_entry.id   AF-A0A3L8C078-F1
#
_cell.length_a   1.000
_cell.length_b   1.000
_cell.length_c   1.000
_cell.angle_alpha   90.00
_cell.angle_beta   90.00
_cell.angle_gamma   90.00
#
_symmetry.space_group_name_H-M   'P 1'
#
loop_
_entity.id
_entity.type
_entity.pdbx_description
1 polymer ?
#
loop_
_entity_poly.entity_id
_entity_poly.type
_entity_poly.pdbx_seq_one_letter_code
_entity_poly.pdbx_strand_id
1 'polypeptide(L)'
;MKHFLRWGLLVMGLVASLPTQAHLRDMMQPLDEHQRIIVVEQELEGLRPEMLDWWWNNLGRDDLFQRWHPQVNQSFVWLTPPLTQDQLEVADGAVQEITLALGGSQVQAQLRYLQPGVRCVGDDHRLVAQITFPGYEELGSGLVRYDYGMSARGEGLLLRTSYTLPDAIGDVYPGYLEALESYVQTSMGNLPELLPDLFQAHYVEDALLQWGSYDIVPNGWLTKKVIVNQEILGITPDMLDWWWDNINTTSRYRGWHPTAHVSFNWKVPPSQPDRLDYSVGAVQLVREYIGPYASNLLITWLDPSQAEGQVEYEHWIVAKTDLKELSGILPQRLIHEYQTNETGDGIVMRSTFTVPVFFDWIMPGFSKSLGEHAIQEMHFLPNFLPAMFKQEYEKQLVGCQCEGE
;
A
#
# COMPACT_ATOMS: atom_id res chain seq x y z
N MET A 1 -45.72 30.81 37.94
CA MET A 1 -44.41 30.46 37.34
C MET A 1 -44.14 29.00 37.66
N LYS A 2 -44.19 28.13 36.65
CA LYS A 2 -44.13 26.66 36.82
C LYS A 2 -42.67 26.20 36.74
N HIS A 3 -42.27 25.38 37.70
CA HIS A 3 -40.94 24.79 37.83
C HIS A 3 -40.63 23.82 36.69
N PHE A 4 -39.44 23.94 36.12
CA PHE A 4 -38.83 22.96 35.21
C PHE A 4 -38.12 21.88 36.05
N LEU A 5 -38.59 20.64 35.98
CA LEU A 5 -37.77 19.45 36.24
C LEU A 5 -37.37 18.87 34.88
N ARG A 6 -36.08 18.90 34.55
CA ARG A 6 -35.50 18.13 33.43
C ARG A 6 -34.95 16.82 34.01
N TRP A 7 -35.58 15.71 33.62
CA TRP A 7 -35.00 14.37 33.74
C TRP A 7 -33.95 14.21 32.63
N GLY A 8 -32.70 13.96 33.00
CA GLY A 8 -31.66 13.53 32.07
C GLY A 8 -31.75 12.02 31.86
N LEU A 9 -32.06 11.61 30.64
CA LEU A 9 -31.98 10.22 30.19
C LEU A 9 -30.51 9.95 29.80
N LEU A 10 -29.81 9.12 30.57
CA LEU A 10 -28.48 8.63 30.23
C LEU A 10 -28.64 7.52 29.19
N VAL A 11 -28.37 7.80 27.92
CA VAL A 11 -28.28 6.77 26.88
C VAL A 11 -26.84 6.28 26.84
N MET A 12 -26.55 5.17 27.51
CA MET A 12 -25.37 4.37 27.23
C MET A 12 -25.56 3.71 25.87
N GLY A 13 -25.00 4.31 24.82
CA GLY A 13 -24.85 3.65 23.53
C GLY A 13 -23.71 2.64 23.62
N LEU A 14 -24.02 1.36 23.68
CA LEU A 14 -23.07 0.32 23.28
C LEU A 14 -22.81 0.51 21.77
N VAL A 15 -21.65 1.06 21.43
CA VAL A 15 -21.13 0.98 20.06
C VAL A 15 -20.48 -0.40 19.96
N ALA A 16 -21.10 -1.30 19.20
CA ALA A 16 -20.46 -2.55 18.81
C ALA A 16 -19.24 -2.22 17.94
N SER A 17 -18.04 -2.47 18.47
CA SER A 17 -16.79 -2.36 17.73
C SER A 17 -16.74 -3.42 16.63
N LEU A 18 -16.40 -3.01 15.41
CA LEU A 18 -16.17 -3.91 14.29
C LEU A 18 -14.91 -4.77 14.55
N PRO A 19 -14.81 -6.00 13.99
CA PRO A 19 -13.72 -6.95 14.28
C PRO A 19 -12.31 -6.41 13.99
N THR A 20 -12.15 -5.50 13.02
CA THR A 20 -10.87 -4.81 12.73
C THR A 20 -10.37 -3.93 13.88
N GLN A 21 -11.26 -3.36 14.71
CA GLN A 21 -10.88 -2.62 15.91
C GLN A 21 -10.53 -3.52 17.10
N ALA A 22 -10.97 -4.78 17.09
CA ALA A 22 -10.71 -5.73 18.17
C ALA A 22 -9.32 -6.36 18.04
N HIS A 23 -8.90 -6.73 16.82
CA HIS A 23 -7.58 -7.35 16.59
C HIS A 23 -6.41 -6.45 17.00
N LEU A 24 -6.49 -5.13 16.76
CA LEU A 24 -5.45 -4.19 17.19
C LEU A 24 -5.37 -4.01 18.71
N ARG A 25 -6.45 -4.31 19.45
CA ARG A 25 -6.51 -4.17 20.92
C ARG A 25 -6.01 -5.40 21.67
N ASP A 26 -6.22 -6.61 21.15
CA ASP A 26 -5.82 -7.85 21.81
C ASP A 26 -4.30 -8.12 21.75
N MET A 27 -3.57 -7.46 20.84
CA MET A 27 -2.12 -7.65 20.67
C MET A 27 -1.21 -6.94 21.69
N MET A 28 -1.75 -6.41 22.79
CA MET A 28 -0.97 -5.65 23.77
C MET A 28 -1.30 -6.06 25.21
N GLN A 29 -0.69 -7.15 25.67
CA GLN A 29 -0.38 -7.29 27.09
C GLN A 29 1.01 -6.70 27.38
N PRO A 30 1.21 -5.98 28.50
CA PRO A 30 2.54 -5.53 28.91
C PRO A 30 3.49 -6.71 29.02
N LEU A 31 4.68 -6.62 28.42
CA LEU A 31 5.71 -7.66 28.53
C LEU A 31 6.45 -7.60 29.88
N ASP A 32 6.38 -6.47 30.60
CA ASP A 32 7.04 -6.26 31.89
C ASP A 32 6.34 -5.16 32.71
N GLU A 33 6.34 -5.26 34.04
CA GLU A 33 5.72 -4.29 34.97
C GLU A 33 6.54 -2.99 35.11
N HIS A 34 7.72 -2.91 34.50
CA HIS A 34 8.68 -1.79 34.58
C HIS A 34 8.81 -0.97 33.30
N GLN A 35 7.77 -0.99 32.46
CA GLN A 35 7.75 -0.26 31.19
C GLN A 35 6.56 0.68 31.13
N ARG A 36 6.81 1.92 30.69
CA ARG A 36 5.75 2.88 30.36
C ARG A 36 5.22 2.58 28.96
N ILE A 37 3.90 2.51 28.83
CA ILE A 37 3.22 2.29 27.56
C ILE A 37 2.46 3.55 27.16
N ILE A 38 2.78 4.08 25.98
CA ILE A 38 2.02 5.15 25.33
C ILE A 38 1.38 4.55 24.08
N VAL A 39 0.09 4.81 23.86
CA VAL A 39 -0.66 4.32 22.70
C VAL A 39 -1.45 5.47 22.10
N VAL A 40 -1.27 5.71 20.80
CA VAL A 40 -1.99 6.73 20.04
C VAL A 40 -2.65 6.06 18.84
N GLU A 41 -3.96 6.21 18.70
CA GLU A 41 -4.73 5.72 17.55
C GLU A 41 -5.29 6.92 16.76
N GLN A 42 -5.09 6.90 15.44
CA GLN A 42 -5.48 7.99 14.53
C GLN A 42 -5.98 7.43 13.21
N GLU A 43 -6.96 8.11 12.61
CA GLU A 43 -7.32 7.90 11.21
C GLU A 43 -6.69 9.02 10.37
N LEU A 44 -5.91 8.65 9.36
CA LEU A 44 -5.18 9.55 8.48
C LEU A 44 -5.81 9.49 7.08
N GLU A 45 -6.59 10.52 6.75
CA GLU A 45 -7.27 10.63 5.46
C GLU A 45 -6.27 10.75 4.31
N GLY A 46 -6.58 10.15 3.16
CA GLY A 46 -5.74 10.24 1.96
C GLY A 46 -4.47 9.40 1.98
N LEU A 47 -4.12 8.79 3.12
CA LEU A 47 -3.00 7.85 3.22
C LEU A 47 -3.44 6.42 2.95
N ARG A 48 -2.48 5.65 2.44
CA ARG A 48 -2.57 4.19 2.27
C ARG A 48 -1.38 3.50 2.91
N PRO A 49 -1.49 2.21 3.26
CA PRO A 49 -0.41 1.50 3.92
C PRO A 49 0.92 1.53 3.16
N GLU A 50 0.88 1.36 1.84
CA GLU A 50 2.07 1.33 0.97
C GLU A 50 2.88 2.64 1.06
N MET A 51 2.19 3.76 1.32
CA MET A 51 2.85 5.05 1.49
C MET A 51 3.69 5.09 2.77
N LEU A 52 3.19 4.50 3.86
CA LEU A 52 3.96 4.39 5.10
C LEU A 52 5.08 3.37 4.99
N ASP A 53 4.85 2.24 4.32
CA ASP A 53 5.90 1.26 4.03
C ASP A 53 7.10 1.93 3.32
N TRP A 54 6.83 2.76 2.30
CA TRP A 54 7.87 3.56 1.64
C TRP A 54 8.50 4.60 2.58
N TRP A 55 7.67 5.32 3.35
CA TRP A 55 8.10 6.40 4.25
C TRP A 55 9.20 5.95 5.21
N TRP A 56 9.03 4.79 5.86
CA TRP A 56 9.97 4.30 6.86
C TRP A 56 11.37 4.06 6.29
N ASN A 57 11.46 3.57 5.06
CA ASN A 57 12.74 3.34 4.38
C ASN A 57 13.38 4.63 3.84
N ASN A 58 12.61 5.73 3.77
CA ASN A 58 13.00 6.95 3.07
C ASN A 58 13.12 8.20 3.95
N LEU A 59 12.92 8.09 5.26
CA LEU A 59 13.00 9.21 6.22
C LEU A 59 14.27 10.07 6.14
N GLY A 60 15.39 9.50 5.70
CA GLY A 60 16.68 10.20 5.55
C GLY A 60 16.87 10.97 4.24
N ARG A 61 15.92 10.93 3.30
CA ARG A 61 15.97 11.68 2.04
C ARG A 61 15.67 13.16 2.30
N ASP A 62 16.25 14.06 1.50
CA ASP A 62 15.90 15.48 1.32
C ASP A 62 15.15 16.10 2.51
N ASP A 63 15.84 16.21 3.66
CA ASP A 63 15.36 16.77 4.93
C ASP A 63 13.94 16.36 5.38
N LEU A 64 13.46 15.19 4.92
CA LEU A 64 12.11 14.70 5.15
C LEU A 64 11.81 14.56 6.64
N PHE A 65 12.77 14.08 7.42
CA PHE A 65 12.62 14.01 8.87
C PHE A 65 12.34 15.38 9.50
N GLN A 66 13.07 16.43 9.13
CA GLN A 66 12.82 17.78 9.65
C GLN A 66 11.48 18.32 9.15
N ARG A 67 11.16 18.12 7.86
CA ARG A 67 9.88 18.54 7.27
C ARG A 67 8.68 17.83 7.89
N TRP A 68 8.85 16.61 8.38
CA TRP A 68 7.81 15.82 9.04
C TRP A 68 7.28 16.50 10.30
N HIS A 69 8.16 17.10 11.10
CA HIS A 69 7.77 17.93 12.24
C HIS A 69 8.78 19.06 12.48
N PRO A 70 8.66 20.20 11.79
CA PRO A 70 9.69 21.24 11.73
C PRO A 70 10.06 21.88 13.08
N GLN A 71 9.12 21.84 14.04
CA GLN A 71 9.32 22.44 15.36
C GLN A 71 10.10 21.53 16.32
N VAL A 72 10.13 20.21 16.08
CA VAL A 72 10.66 19.21 17.03
C VAL A 72 11.79 18.38 16.42
N ASN A 73 11.66 17.96 15.17
CA ASN A 73 12.64 17.09 14.51
C ASN A 73 13.90 17.89 14.14
N GLN A 74 15.04 17.57 14.76
CA GLN A 74 16.29 18.33 14.58
C GLN A 74 17.25 17.67 13.60
N SER A 75 17.58 16.40 13.81
CA SER A 75 18.51 15.66 12.96
C SER A 75 18.12 14.21 12.79
N PHE A 76 18.52 13.65 11.64
CA PHE A 76 18.33 12.28 11.25
C PHE A 76 19.62 11.77 10.59
N VAL A 77 20.05 10.57 10.94
CA VAL A 77 21.15 9.86 10.29
C VAL A 77 20.82 8.38 10.20
N TRP A 78 21.06 7.77 9.04
CA TRP A 78 21.14 6.31 8.94
C TRP A 78 22.51 5.85 9.45
N LEU A 79 22.55 5.21 10.62
CA LEU A 79 23.74 4.50 11.09
C LEU A 79 23.94 3.18 10.32
N THR A 80 22.84 2.54 9.97
CA THR A 80 22.79 1.43 9.02
C THR A 80 21.60 1.69 8.10
N PRO A 81 21.82 2.11 6.84
CA PRO A 81 20.73 2.42 5.94
C PRO A 81 20.01 1.15 5.46
N PRO A 82 18.76 1.28 4.98
CA PRO A 82 18.11 0.25 4.19
C PRO A 82 18.98 -0.23 3.02
N LEU A 83 18.89 -1.51 2.66
CA LEU A 83 19.60 -2.07 1.50
C LEU A 83 19.18 -1.38 0.19
N THR A 84 17.91 -1.00 0.11
CA THR A 84 17.34 -0.21 -0.97
C THR A 84 16.24 0.69 -0.42
N GLN A 85 16.04 1.81 -1.10
CA GLN A 85 14.97 2.78 -0.84
C GLN A 85 13.76 2.58 -1.76
N ASP A 86 13.89 1.68 -2.72
CA ASP A 86 12.93 1.43 -3.79
C ASP A 86 12.11 0.16 -3.52
N GLN A 87 12.00 -0.26 -2.25
CA GLN A 87 11.16 -1.39 -1.83
C GLN A 87 10.27 -0.97 -0.66
N LEU A 88 9.10 -1.61 -0.58
CA LEU A 88 8.09 -1.39 0.48
C LEU A 88 8.27 -2.35 1.67
N GLU A 89 9.12 -3.36 1.55
CA GLU A 89 9.40 -4.25 2.68
C GLU A 89 10.10 -3.49 3.81
N VAL A 90 9.84 -3.89 5.06
CA VAL A 90 10.54 -3.33 6.22
C VAL A 90 12.02 -3.60 6.07
N ALA A 91 12.83 -2.55 6.12
CA ALA A 91 14.28 -2.64 6.09
C ALA A 91 14.84 -3.23 7.40
N ASP A 92 14.72 -4.54 7.59
CA ASP A 92 15.18 -5.22 8.78
C ASP A 92 16.66 -4.99 9.06
N GLY A 93 16.95 -4.71 10.33
CA GLY A 93 18.29 -4.38 10.78
C GLY A 93 18.76 -2.97 10.42
N ALA A 94 18.00 -2.18 9.64
CA ALA A 94 18.30 -0.76 9.46
C ALA A 94 18.28 -0.05 10.82
N VAL A 95 19.20 0.90 11.00
CA VAL A 95 19.37 1.65 12.24
C VAL A 95 19.40 3.13 11.92
N GLN A 96 18.38 3.86 12.38
CA GLN A 96 18.37 5.31 12.33
C GLN A 96 18.76 5.88 13.69
N GLU A 97 19.43 7.02 13.68
CA GLU A 97 19.62 7.90 14.82
C GLU A 97 18.86 9.20 14.58
N ILE A 98 18.10 9.61 15.57
CA ILE A 98 17.29 10.83 15.52
C ILE A 98 17.58 11.72 16.72
N THR A 99 17.42 13.03 16.53
CA THR A 99 17.43 14.01 17.62
C THR A 99 16.17 14.85 17.58
N LEU A 100 15.51 14.94 18.74
CA LEU A 100 14.24 15.64 18.94
C LEU A 100 14.40 16.74 19.99
N ALA A 101 13.86 17.92 19.74
CA ALA A 101 13.65 18.94 20.77
C ALA A 101 12.26 18.75 21.40
N LEU A 102 12.16 17.88 22.41
CA LEU A 102 10.88 17.43 22.96
C LEU A 102 10.85 17.53 24.49
N GLY A 103 9.74 18.03 25.04
CA GLY A 103 9.58 18.18 26.49
C GLY A 103 10.51 19.24 27.13
N GLY A 104 11.15 20.09 26.33
CA GLY A 104 12.21 20.99 26.79
C GLY A 104 13.60 20.35 26.85
N SER A 105 13.72 19.08 26.46
CA SER A 105 14.97 18.32 26.38
C SER A 105 15.40 18.12 24.91
N GLN A 106 16.70 17.94 24.68
CA GLN A 106 17.19 17.35 23.42
C GLN A 106 17.34 15.85 23.61
N VAL A 107 16.48 15.09 22.97
CA VAL A 107 16.40 13.63 23.09
C VAL A 107 17.09 13.02 21.88
N GLN A 108 18.15 12.26 22.11
CA GLN A 108 18.81 11.47 21.08
C GLN A 108 18.38 10.01 21.24
N ALA A 109 17.89 9.41 20.15
CA ALA A 109 17.43 8.04 20.16
C ALA A 109 17.90 7.30 18.92
N GLN A 110 18.20 6.02 19.07
CA GLN A 110 18.46 5.10 17.97
C GLN A 110 17.30 4.13 17.84
N LEU A 111 16.82 3.92 16.61
CA LEU A 111 15.77 2.97 16.30
C LEU A 111 16.31 1.92 15.35
N ARG A 112 16.36 0.66 15.80
CA ARG A 112 16.73 -0.50 14.99
C ARG A 112 15.48 -1.23 14.53
N TYR A 113 15.27 -1.30 13.23
CA TYR A 113 14.11 -1.95 12.63
C TYR A 113 14.23 -3.47 12.81
N LEU A 114 13.10 -4.09 13.14
CA LEU A 114 12.98 -5.53 13.39
C LEU A 114 12.02 -6.12 12.37
N GLN A 115 12.32 -7.32 11.87
CA GLN A 115 11.34 -8.11 11.11
C GLN A 115 10.01 -8.17 11.86
N PRO A 116 8.89 -7.72 11.27
CA PRO A 116 7.59 -8.08 11.79
C PRO A 116 7.43 -9.61 11.69
N GLY A 117 6.71 -10.23 12.62
CA GLY A 117 6.33 -11.65 12.49
C GLY A 117 5.59 -11.93 11.17
N VAL A 118 5.31 -13.20 10.89
CA VAL A 118 4.63 -13.65 9.66
C VAL A 118 3.39 -12.78 9.37
N ARG A 119 3.34 -12.18 8.17
CA ARG A 119 2.20 -11.39 7.65
C ARG A 119 1.16 -12.31 7.02
N CYS A 120 -0.11 -12.06 7.30
CA CYS A 120 -1.27 -12.72 6.71
C CYS A 120 -2.05 -11.79 5.79
N VAL A 121 -2.94 -12.37 4.98
CA VAL A 121 -3.67 -11.61 3.97
C VAL A 121 -4.77 -10.83 4.65
N GLY A 122 -4.74 -9.51 4.45
CA GLY A 122 -5.60 -8.59 5.18
C GLY A 122 -5.06 -8.23 6.56
N ASP A 123 -3.83 -8.63 6.91
CA ASP A 123 -3.16 -8.09 8.09
C ASP A 123 -2.87 -6.60 7.94
N ASP A 124 -2.99 -5.91 9.07
CA ASP A 124 -2.45 -4.58 9.24
C ASP A 124 -0.94 -4.60 9.00
N HIS A 125 -0.46 -3.68 8.18
CA HIS A 125 0.95 -3.42 7.96
C HIS A 125 1.62 -3.03 9.29
N ARG A 126 2.90 -3.38 9.43
CA ARG A 126 3.61 -3.18 10.69
C ARG A 126 5.05 -2.79 10.49
N LEU A 127 5.47 -1.76 11.23
CA LEU A 127 6.87 -1.49 11.56
C LEU A 127 7.07 -1.71 13.06
N VAL A 128 8.09 -2.49 13.43
CA VAL A 128 8.57 -2.58 14.82
C VAL A 128 10.02 -2.15 14.85
N ALA A 129 10.38 -1.32 15.81
CA ALA A 129 11.75 -0.92 16.05
C ALA A 129 12.11 -1.02 17.54
N GLN A 130 13.31 -1.52 17.82
CA GLN A 130 13.92 -1.37 19.14
C GLN A 130 14.42 0.06 19.28
N ILE A 131 14.05 0.74 20.36
CA ILE A 131 14.53 2.09 20.67
C ILE A 131 15.56 2.06 21.81
N THR A 132 16.67 2.75 21.61
CA THR A 132 17.73 2.94 22.62
C THR A 132 18.15 4.41 22.70
N PHE A 133 18.82 4.77 23.78
CA PHE A 133 19.23 6.15 24.07
C PHE A 133 20.76 6.19 24.23
N PRO A 134 21.50 6.63 23.20
CA PRO A 134 22.96 6.66 23.24
C PRO A 134 23.50 7.48 24.42
N GLY A 135 24.52 6.95 25.11
CA GLY A 135 25.10 7.59 26.29
C GLY A 135 24.35 7.32 27.61
N TYR A 136 23.27 6.54 27.55
CA TYR A 136 22.48 6.08 28.69
C TYR A 136 22.16 4.59 28.57
N GLU A 137 23.17 3.77 28.28
CA GLU A 137 23.02 2.33 28.03
C GLU A 137 22.39 1.57 29.22
N GLU A 138 22.54 2.10 30.44
CA GLU A 138 21.95 1.55 31.66
C GLU A 138 20.41 1.61 31.70
N LEU A 139 19.79 2.47 30.88
CA LEU A 139 18.33 2.50 30.73
C LEU A 139 17.79 1.24 30.06
N GLY A 140 18.64 0.52 29.33
CA GLY A 140 18.22 -0.57 28.46
C GLY A 140 17.51 -0.08 27.20
N SER A 141 16.61 -0.91 26.67
CA SER A 141 15.89 -0.62 25.42
C SER A 141 14.38 -0.59 25.61
N GLY A 142 13.71 0.20 24.78
CA GLY A 142 12.27 0.13 24.56
C GLY A 142 11.91 -0.50 23.23
N LEU A 143 10.61 -0.46 22.91
CA LEU A 143 10.04 -0.80 21.62
C LEU A 143 9.16 0.33 21.11
N VAL A 144 9.21 0.55 19.80
CA VAL A 144 8.26 1.40 19.06
C VAL A 144 7.59 0.52 18.03
N ARG A 145 6.27 0.61 17.94
CA ARG A 145 5.48 -0.20 17.01
C ARG A 145 4.41 0.66 16.36
N TYR A 146 4.36 0.58 15.02
CA TYR A 146 3.35 1.18 14.17
C TYR A 146 2.57 0.04 13.53
N ASP A 147 1.29 -0.08 13.86
CA ASP A 147 0.33 -0.97 13.19
C ASP A 147 -0.61 -0.12 12.37
N TYR A 148 -0.79 -0.44 11.09
CA TYR A 148 -1.62 0.36 10.23
C TYR A 148 -2.28 -0.44 9.12
N GLY A 149 -3.52 -0.08 8.81
CA GLY A 149 -4.31 -0.74 7.78
C GLY A 149 -5.31 0.21 7.18
N MET A 150 -6.07 -0.27 6.20
CA MET A 150 -7.17 0.51 5.63
C MET A 150 -8.20 0.82 6.72
N SER A 151 -8.66 2.07 6.78
CA SER A 151 -9.73 2.45 7.69
C SER A 151 -11.03 1.73 7.34
N ALA A 152 -11.95 1.61 8.30
CA ALA A 152 -13.22 0.91 8.08
C ALA A 152 -14.08 1.53 6.96
N ARG A 153 -13.87 2.82 6.65
CA ARG A 153 -14.52 3.52 5.53
C ARG A 153 -13.82 3.28 4.20
N GLY A 154 -12.56 2.81 4.24
CA GLY A 154 -11.72 2.57 3.08
C GLY A 154 -11.17 3.85 2.42
N GLU A 155 -11.35 5.01 3.04
CA GLU A 155 -10.97 6.34 2.52
C GLU A 155 -9.67 6.88 3.10
N GLY A 156 -9.10 6.19 4.09
CA GLY A 156 -7.82 6.55 4.68
C GLY A 156 -7.18 5.37 5.40
N LEU A 157 -6.17 5.69 6.21
CA LEU A 157 -5.40 4.74 6.98
C LEU A 157 -5.80 4.81 8.46
N LEU A 158 -6.08 3.67 9.08
CA LEU A 158 -6.11 3.56 10.54
C LEU A 158 -4.68 3.25 11.02
N LEU A 159 -4.11 4.10 11.87
CA LEU A 159 -2.78 3.95 12.43
C LEU A 159 -2.86 3.86 13.95
N ARG A 160 -2.23 2.84 14.52
CA ARG A 160 -1.92 2.73 15.94
C ARG A 160 -0.42 2.78 16.15
N THR A 161 0.03 3.74 16.95
CA THR A 161 1.43 3.86 17.37
C THR A 161 1.52 3.49 18.85
N SER A 162 2.48 2.65 19.20
CA SER A 162 2.77 2.29 20.59
C SER A 162 4.24 2.43 20.91
N TYR A 163 4.52 2.99 22.08
CA TYR A 163 5.85 3.08 22.66
C TYR A 163 5.86 2.31 23.97
N THR A 164 6.88 1.49 24.14
CA THR A 164 7.21 0.80 25.38
C THR A 164 8.59 1.30 25.79
N LEU A 165 8.68 2.08 26.85
CA LEU A 165 9.91 2.80 27.23
C LEU A 165 10.41 2.39 28.61
N PRO A 166 11.74 2.47 28.86
CA PRO A 166 12.28 2.28 30.20
C PRO A 166 11.68 3.27 31.21
N ASP A 167 11.31 2.80 32.40
CA ASP A 167 10.68 3.63 33.43
C ASP A 167 11.53 4.86 33.84
N ALA A 168 12.86 4.73 33.84
CA ALA A 168 13.79 5.80 34.22
C ALA A 168 14.02 6.87 33.13
N ILE A 169 13.39 6.74 31.95
CA ILE A 169 13.63 7.67 30.84
C ILE A 169 13.24 9.12 31.18
N GLY A 170 12.22 9.30 32.02
CA GLY A 170 11.77 10.63 32.46
C GLY A 170 12.77 11.35 33.37
N ASP A 171 13.64 10.61 34.07
CA ASP A 171 14.69 11.19 34.90
C ASP A 171 15.85 11.72 34.04
N VAL A 172 16.12 11.05 32.92
CA VAL A 172 17.15 11.44 31.94
C VAL A 172 16.68 12.58 31.05
N TYR A 173 15.44 12.50 30.57
CA TYR A 173 14.81 13.52 29.73
C TYR A 173 13.53 14.05 30.39
N PRO A 174 13.63 15.03 31.30
CA PRO A 174 12.47 15.66 31.91
C PRO A 174 11.51 16.21 30.84
N GLY A 175 10.22 15.95 31.01
CA GLY A 175 9.16 16.39 30.10
C GLY A 175 8.98 15.54 28.84
N TYR A 176 9.85 14.55 28.59
CA TYR A 176 9.80 13.72 27.38
C TYR A 176 8.51 12.90 27.31
N LEU A 177 8.17 12.19 28.39
CA LEU A 177 6.99 11.32 28.43
C LEU A 177 5.69 12.11 28.29
N GLU A 178 5.61 13.29 28.93
CA GLU A 178 4.45 14.18 28.87
C GLU A 178 4.24 14.76 27.46
N ALA A 179 5.33 14.97 26.71
CA ALA A 179 5.28 15.55 25.38
C ALA A 179 5.18 14.52 24.25
N LEU A 180 5.52 13.25 24.51
CA LEU A 180 5.61 12.21 23.47
C LEU A 180 4.27 11.90 22.80
N GLU A 181 3.18 11.83 23.55
CA GLU A 181 1.85 11.58 22.99
C GLU A 181 1.45 12.66 21.98
N SER A 182 1.62 13.93 22.35
CA SER A 182 1.36 15.08 21.48
C SER A 182 2.28 15.10 20.24
N TYR A 183 3.55 14.72 20.42
CA TYR A 183 4.49 14.58 19.31
C TYR A 183 4.05 13.51 18.33
N VAL A 184 3.66 12.32 18.80
CA VAL A 184 3.18 11.23 17.94
C VAL A 184 1.91 11.66 17.21
N GLN A 185 0.96 12.27 17.91
CA GLN A 185 -0.27 12.75 17.30
C GLN A 185 0.02 13.78 16.19
N THR A 186 0.82 14.81 16.51
CA THR A 186 1.15 15.88 15.57
C THR A 186 1.96 15.37 14.38
N SER A 187 2.99 14.55 14.61
CA SER A 187 3.86 14.04 13.55
C SER A 187 3.07 13.20 12.54
N MET A 188 2.25 12.26 13.02
CA MET A 188 1.44 11.44 12.11
C MET A 188 0.37 12.28 11.41
N GLY A 189 -0.21 13.27 12.10
CA GLY A 189 -1.17 14.20 11.53
C GLY A 189 -0.62 15.10 10.42
N ASN A 190 0.71 15.31 10.35
CA ASN A 190 1.34 16.08 9.28
C ASN A 190 1.53 15.27 7.97
N LEU A 191 1.52 13.94 8.03
CA LEU A 191 1.82 13.07 6.87
C LEU A 191 0.82 13.20 5.71
N PRO A 192 -0.50 13.34 5.91
CA PRO A 192 -1.46 13.51 4.81
C PRO A 192 -1.15 14.66 3.85
N GLU A 193 -0.50 15.74 4.31
CA GLU A 193 -0.15 16.90 3.48
C GLU A 193 1.12 16.71 2.66
N LEU A 194 1.95 15.73 3.04
CA LEU A 194 3.32 15.56 2.53
C LEU A 194 3.46 14.25 1.73
N LEU A 195 3.03 13.16 2.34
CA LEU A 195 3.42 11.82 1.96
C LEU A 195 2.84 11.35 0.62
N PRO A 196 1.57 11.65 0.25
CA PRO A 196 1.03 11.23 -1.05
C PRO A 196 1.86 11.73 -2.23
N ASP A 197 2.26 13.01 -2.21
CA ASP A 197 3.02 13.63 -3.30
C ASP A 197 4.45 13.09 -3.36
N LEU A 198 5.09 12.88 -2.20
CA LEU A 198 6.43 12.28 -2.14
C LEU A 198 6.44 10.84 -2.65
N PHE A 199 5.45 10.04 -2.23
CA PHE A 199 5.31 8.66 -2.65
C PHE A 199 5.06 8.58 -4.16
N GLN A 200 4.18 9.43 -4.68
CA GLN A 200 3.92 9.51 -6.12
C GLN A 200 5.20 9.84 -6.91
N ALA A 201 5.92 10.90 -6.51
CA ALA A 201 7.11 11.33 -7.23
C ALA A 201 8.25 10.29 -7.14
N HIS A 202 8.59 9.86 -5.94
CA HIS A 202 9.83 9.12 -5.71
C HIS A 202 9.71 7.61 -5.79
N TYR A 203 8.54 7.05 -5.50
CA TYR A 203 8.33 5.61 -5.64
C TYR A 203 7.66 5.31 -6.98
N VAL A 204 6.46 5.87 -7.20
CA VAL A 204 5.62 5.50 -8.35
C VAL A 204 6.23 5.99 -9.68
N GLU A 205 6.78 7.20 -9.73
CA GLU A 205 7.35 7.77 -10.95
C GLU A 205 8.85 7.51 -11.09
N ASP A 206 9.66 7.78 -10.06
CA ASP A 206 11.11 7.62 -10.17
C ASP A 206 11.55 6.14 -10.13
N ALA A 207 11.07 5.34 -9.17
CA ALA A 207 11.55 3.97 -8.96
C ALA A 207 10.85 2.96 -9.88
N LEU A 208 9.52 2.87 -9.85
CA LEU A 208 8.78 1.82 -10.57
C LEU A 208 8.97 1.90 -12.09
N LEU A 209 9.06 3.11 -12.66
CA LEU A 209 9.24 3.26 -14.11
C LEU A 209 10.57 2.71 -14.62
N GLN A 210 11.56 2.50 -13.75
CA GLN A 210 12.84 1.88 -14.14
C GLN A 210 12.75 0.36 -14.28
N TRP A 211 11.68 -0.27 -13.77
CA TRP A 211 11.50 -1.72 -13.76
C TRP A 211 10.74 -2.26 -14.98
N GLY A 212 10.51 -1.40 -15.97
CA GLY A 212 9.87 -1.77 -17.21
C GLY A 212 10.26 -0.82 -18.34
N SER A 213 9.71 -1.11 -19.51
CA SER A 213 9.86 -0.27 -20.69
C SER A 213 8.57 -0.29 -21.47
N TYR A 214 8.32 0.76 -22.25
CA TYR A 214 7.20 0.76 -23.18
C TYR A 214 7.58 1.40 -24.51
N ASP A 215 6.97 0.87 -25.57
CA ASP A 215 7.04 1.39 -26.92
C ASP A 215 5.66 1.76 -27.43
N ILE A 216 5.58 2.84 -28.20
CA ILE A 216 4.35 3.25 -28.87
C ILE A 216 4.57 3.11 -30.38
N VAL A 217 3.90 2.14 -30.98
CA VAL A 217 4.09 1.81 -32.40
C VAL A 217 2.80 2.02 -33.21
N PRO A 218 2.87 2.53 -34.45
CA PRO A 218 1.70 2.62 -35.32
C PRO A 218 1.06 1.25 -35.57
N ASN A 219 -0.27 1.21 -35.63
CA ASN A 219 -1.04 0.00 -35.95
C ASN A 219 -2.14 0.34 -36.96
N GLY A 220 -1.72 0.50 -38.22
CA GLY A 220 -2.58 1.06 -39.26
C GLY A 220 -2.80 2.57 -39.09
N TRP A 221 -3.85 3.10 -39.71
CA TRP A 221 -4.08 4.55 -39.81
C TRP A 221 -4.92 5.13 -38.65
N LEU A 222 -5.73 4.30 -37.97
CA LEU A 222 -6.64 4.75 -36.90
C LEU A 222 -6.20 4.32 -35.50
N THR A 223 -5.28 3.37 -35.40
CA THR A 223 -4.86 2.83 -34.10
C THR A 223 -3.35 2.78 -33.97
N LYS A 224 -2.91 2.63 -32.74
CA LYS A 224 -1.52 2.38 -32.35
C LYS A 224 -1.51 1.34 -31.24
N LYS A 225 -0.34 0.73 -31.04
CA LYS A 225 -0.10 -0.17 -29.92
C LYS A 225 0.81 0.52 -28.91
N VAL A 226 0.44 0.43 -27.63
CA VAL A 226 1.36 0.65 -26.50
C VAL A 226 1.78 -0.74 -26.05
N ILE A 227 3.06 -1.05 -26.17
CA ILE A 227 3.63 -2.36 -25.82
C ILE A 227 4.51 -2.14 -24.61
N VAL A 228 4.19 -2.78 -23.50
CA VAL A 228 4.93 -2.67 -22.24
C VAL A 228 5.62 -4.00 -21.97
N ASN A 229 6.91 -3.96 -21.68
CA ASN A 229 7.68 -5.14 -21.30
C ASN A 229 8.30 -4.92 -19.92
N GLN A 230 8.16 -5.90 -19.05
CA GLN A 230 8.67 -5.85 -17.68
C GLN A 230 8.92 -7.24 -17.11
N GLU A 231 9.78 -7.29 -16.10
CA GLU A 231 10.03 -8.47 -15.29
C GLU A 231 9.53 -8.18 -13.87
N ILE A 232 8.70 -9.06 -13.32
CA ILE A 232 8.05 -8.87 -12.02
C ILE A 232 8.48 -10.04 -11.12
N LEU A 233 9.29 -9.73 -10.11
CA LEU A 233 9.82 -10.71 -9.17
C LEU A 233 8.79 -11.06 -8.08
N GLY A 234 8.91 -12.26 -7.52
CA GLY A 234 8.13 -12.69 -6.35
C GLY A 234 6.71 -13.16 -6.64
N ILE A 235 6.28 -13.20 -7.90
CA ILE A 235 4.98 -13.76 -8.32
C ILE A 235 5.16 -14.87 -9.36
N THR A 236 4.15 -15.73 -9.48
CA THR A 236 4.09 -16.82 -10.48
C THR A 236 2.96 -16.57 -11.48
N PRO A 237 2.97 -17.23 -12.66
CA PRO A 237 1.86 -17.12 -13.61
C PRO A 237 0.51 -17.52 -12.99
N ASP A 238 0.45 -18.61 -12.23
CA ASP A 238 -0.77 -19.07 -11.55
C ASP A 238 -1.36 -18.02 -10.59
N MET A 239 -0.50 -17.28 -9.89
CA MET A 239 -0.94 -16.19 -9.03
C MET A 239 -1.64 -15.09 -9.82
N LEU A 240 -1.11 -14.75 -11.00
CA LEU A 240 -1.67 -13.71 -11.86
C LEU A 240 -2.92 -14.19 -12.59
N ASP A 241 -2.96 -15.45 -13.03
CA ASP A 241 -4.14 -16.12 -13.57
C ASP A 241 -5.33 -16.04 -12.61
N TRP A 242 -5.10 -16.37 -11.34
CA TRP A 242 -6.10 -16.26 -10.29
C TRP A 242 -6.52 -14.80 -10.03
N TRP A 243 -5.56 -13.87 -10.04
CA TRP A 243 -5.82 -12.45 -9.74
C TRP A 243 -6.90 -11.83 -10.62
N TRP A 244 -6.93 -12.13 -11.93
CA TRP A 244 -7.85 -11.48 -12.87
C TRP A 244 -9.33 -11.62 -12.51
N ASP A 245 -9.72 -12.79 -11.99
CA ASP A 245 -11.08 -13.04 -11.51
C ASP A 245 -11.26 -12.68 -10.01
N ASN A 246 -10.17 -12.43 -9.29
CA ASN A 246 -10.16 -12.21 -7.85
C ASN A 246 -9.76 -10.80 -7.39
N ILE A 247 -9.67 -9.83 -8.30
CA ILE A 247 -9.59 -8.39 -7.95
C ILE A 247 -10.75 -8.02 -7.00
N ASN A 248 -11.98 -8.40 -7.33
CA ASN A 248 -13.21 -8.51 -6.51
C ASN A 248 -13.69 -7.32 -5.65
N THR A 249 -12.83 -6.45 -5.14
CA THR A 249 -13.18 -5.36 -4.22
C THR A 249 -12.45 -4.08 -4.58
N THR A 250 -13.04 -2.93 -4.21
CA THR A 250 -12.38 -1.63 -4.36
C THR A 250 -11.09 -1.54 -3.54
N SER A 251 -10.99 -2.21 -2.39
CA SER A 251 -9.77 -2.21 -1.58
C SER A 251 -8.61 -2.89 -2.31
N ARG A 252 -8.83 -4.09 -2.86
CA ARG A 252 -7.83 -4.83 -3.64
C ARG A 252 -7.43 -4.06 -4.90
N TYR A 253 -8.41 -3.52 -5.62
CA TYR A 253 -8.12 -2.72 -6.80
C TYR A 253 -7.28 -1.49 -6.46
N ARG A 254 -7.57 -0.80 -5.35
CA ARG A 254 -6.75 0.30 -4.84
C ARG A 254 -5.33 -0.15 -4.46
N GLY A 255 -5.16 -1.31 -3.85
CA GLY A 255 -3.82 -1.86 -3.57
C GLY A 255 -3.00 -2.18 -4.82
N TRP A 256 -3.67 -2.48 -5.94
CA TRP A 256 -3.01 -2.73 -7.23
C TRP A 256 -2.39 -1.46 -7.84
N HIS A 257 -2.95 -0.28 -7.58
CA HIS A 257 -2.29 1.00 -7.86
C HIS A 257 -2.75 2.07 -6.87
N PRO A 258 -2.01 2.28 -5.75
CA PRO A 258 -2.43 3.11 -4.62
C PRO A 258 -2.83 4.55 -4.96
N THR A 259 -2.24 5.14 -6.00
CA THR A 259 -2.46 6.56 -6.34
C THR A 259 -3.40 6.75 -7.54
N ALA A 260 -3.58 5.73 -8.38
CA ALA A 260 -4.40 5.83 -9.59
C ALA A 260 -5.76 5.12 -9.51
N HIS A 261 -5.87 4.00 -8.79
CA HIS A 261 -7.10 3.22 -8.74
C HIS A 261 -8.12 3.81 -7.75
N VAL A 262 -9.34 4.06 -8.21
CA VAL A 262 -10.37 4.77 -7.41
C VAL A 262 -11.48 3.84 -6.96
N SER A 263 -12.10 3.08 -7.87
CA SER A 263 -13.17 2.16 -7.51
C SER A 263 -13.29 1.00 -8.47
N PHE A 264 -13.81 -0.11 -7.95
CA PHE A 264 -14.01 -1.37 -8.66
C PHE A 264 -15.38 -1.97 -8.32
N ASN A 265 -16.09 -2.44 -9.34
CA ASN A 265 -17.26 -3.31 -9.19
C ASN A 265 -17.33 -4.30 -10.34
N TRP A 266 -17.78 -5.53 -10.07
CA TRP A 266 -18.20 -6.43 -11.14
C TRP A 266 -19.56 -6.01 -11.69
N LYS A 267 -19.62 -5.70 -12.98
CA LYS A 267 -20.88 -5.54 -13.72
C LYS A 267 -21.44 -6.90 -14.12
N VAL A 268 -20.56 -7.82 -14.51
CA VAL A 268 -20.82 -9.25 -14.67
C VAL A 268 -19.70 -9.96 -13.92
N PRO A 269 -19.99 -10.65 -12.80
CA PRO A 269 -18.95 -11.32 -12.02
C PRO A 269 -18.39 -12.54 -12.76
N PRO A 270 -17.16 -12.96 -12.42
CA PRO A 270 -16.59 -14.23 -12.84
C PRO A 270 -17.53 -15.40 -12.59
N SER A 271 -17.57 -16.32 -13.55
CA SER A 271 -18.37 -17.55 -13.45
C SER A 271 -17.64 -18.68 -12.73
N GLN A 272 -16.31 -18.63 -12.69
CA GLN A 272 -15.43 -19.68 -12.17
C GLN A 272 -14.24 -19.09 -11.39
N PRO A 273 -14.46 -18.27 -10.35
CA PRO A 273 -13.37 -17.55 -9.64
C PRO A 273 -12.36 -18.45 -8.93
N ASP A 274 -12.68 -19.74 -8.73
CA ASP A 274 -11.79 -20.74 -8.12
C ASP A 274 -10.90 -21.48 -9.15
N ARG A 275 -10.90 -21.05 -10.42
CA ARG A 275 -10.05 -21.60 -11.48
C ARG A 275 -8.97 -20.61 -11.89
N LEU A 276 -7.90 -21.14 -12.47
CA LEU A 276 -6.82 -20.32 -13.04
C LEU A 276 -7.20 -19.79 -14.43
N ASP A 277 -8.07 -20.50 -15.17
CA ASP A 277 -8.67 -19.93 -16.37
C ASP A 277 -9.60 -18.76 -16.01
N TYR A 278 -9.35 -17.58 -16.57
CA TYR A 278 -10.20 -16.42 -16.34
C TYR A 278 -11.60 -16.59 -16.96
N SER A 279 -12.60 -15.96 -16.33
CA SER A 279 -14.00 -16.10 -16.72
C SER A 279 -14.35 -15.26 -17.94
N VAL A 280 -14.32 -15.86 -19.13
CA VAL A 280 -14.78 -15.22 -20.38
C VAL A 280 -16.17 -14.60 -20.20
N GLY A 281 -16.30 -13.32 -20.57
CA GLY A 281 -17.53 -12.55 -20.46
C GLY A 281 -17.76 -11.86 -19.12
N ALA A 282 -16.89 -12.04 -18.12
CA ALA A 282 -16.91 -11.19 -16.94
C ALA A 282 -16.60 -9.74 -17.33
N VAL A 283 -17.22 -8.79 -16.64
CA VAL A 283 -17.16 -7.36 -16.94
C VAL A 283 -16.86 -6.58 -15.68
N GLN A 284 -15.71 -5.92 -15.65
CA GLN A 284 -15.35 -4.96 -14.62
C GLN A 284 -15.92 -3.59 -14.96
N LEU A 285 -16.41 -2.89 -13.94
CA LEU A 285 -16.70 -1.46 -13.97
C LEU A 285 -15.72 -0.78 -13.02
N VAL A 286 -14.75 -0.08 -13.59
CA VAL A 286 -13.68 0.57 -12.83
C VAL A 286 -13.66 2.08 -13.03
N ARG A 287 -13.13 2.77 -12.03
CA ARG A 287 -12.73 4.17 -12.12
C ARG A 287 -11.26 4.26 -11.73
N GLU A 288 -10.46 4.85 -12.60
CA GLU A 288 -9.02 4.99 -12.43
C GLU A 288 -8.50 6.28 -13.08
N TYR A 289 -7.29 6.66 -12.73
CA TYR A 289 -6.54 7.73 -13.39
C TYR A 289 -5.47 7.14 -14.31
N ILE A 290 -5.49 7.52 -15.57
CA ILE A 290 -4.38 7.25 -16.50
C ILE A 290 -3.69 8.59 -16.75
N GLY A 291 -2.56 8.81 -16.08
CA GLY A 291 -1.97 10.14 -15.96
C GLY A 291 -2.96 11.13 -15.31
N PRO A 292 -3.19 12.32 -15.89
CA PRO A 292 -4.12 13.30 -15.32
C PRO A 292 -5.60 12.98 -15.61
N TYR A 293 -5.91 11.91 -16.34
CA TYR A 293 -7.25 11.65 -16.88
C TYR A 293 -8.02 10.63 -16.06
N ALA A 294 -9.08 11.07 -15.37
CA ALA A 294 -10.03 10.17 -14.74
C ALA A 294 -10.88 9.45 -15.78
N SER A 295 -10.85 8.12 -15.77
CA SER A 295 -11.54 7.26 -16.73
C SER A 295 -12.53 6.35 -16.01
N ASN A 296 -13.74 6.23 -16.55
CA ASN A 296 -14.70 5.18 -16.16
C ASN A 296 -14.68 4.12 -17.25
N LEU A 297 -14.23 2.91 -16.92
CA LEU A 297 -14.00 1.86 -17.91
C LEU A 297 -14.89 0.65 -17.65
N LEU A 298 -15.35 0.06 -18.76
CA LEU A 298 -15.93 -1.28 -18.80
C LEU A 298 -14.90 -2.20 -19.45
N ILE A 299 -14.30 -3.09 -18.65
CA ILE A 299 -13.30 -4.05 -19.12
C ILE A 299 -13.99 -5.41 -19.21
N THR A 300 -14.03 -6.01 -20.39
CA THR A 300 -14.68 -7.31 -20.64
C THR A 300 -13.65 -8.35 -21.00
N TRP A 301 -13.60 -9.44 -20.24
CA TRP A 301 -12.82 -10.64 -20.55
C TRP A 301 -13.33 -11.29 -21.83
N LEU A 302 -12.43 -11.47 -22.80
CA LEU A 302 -12.73 -12.05 -24.12
C LEU A 302 -12.25 -13.50 -24.19
N ASP A 303 -12.69 -14.23 -25.21
CA ASP A 303 -12.21 -15.59 -25.47
C ASP A 303 -10.69 -15.58 -25.76
N PRO A 304 -9.86 -16.36 -25.04
CA PRO A 304 -8.41 -16.36 -25.21
C PRO A 304 -7.97 -16.77 -26.62
N SER A 305 -8.78 -17.56 -27.35
CA SER A 305 -8.51 -17.95 -28.74
C SER A 305 -8.40 -16.76 -29.70
N GLN A 306 -8.96 -15.60 -29.32
CA GLN A 306 -8.84 -14.38 -30.09
C GLN A 306 -7.40 -13.84 -30.16
N ALA A 307 -6.49 -14.30 -29.29
CA ALA A 307 -5.09 -13.87 -29.25
C ALA A 307 -4.07 -14.98 -29.54
N GLU A 308 -4.48 -16.24 -29.81
CA GLU A 308 -3.57 -17.38 -30.04
C GLU A 308 -2.48 -17.15 -31.11
N GLY A 309 -2.70 -16.26 -32.08
CA GLY A 309 -1.70 -15.88 -33.10
C GLY A 309 -0.97 -14.56 -32.85
N GLN A 310 -1.12 -13.97 -31.66
CA GLN A 310 -0.59 -12.65 -31.28
C GLN A 310 0.26 -12.71 -30.02
N VAL A 311 0.24 -13.82 -29.29
CA VAL A 311 1.01 -14.06 -28.07
C VAL A 311 2.16 -15.01 -28.34
N GLU A 312 3.21 -14.89 -27.54
CA GLU A 312 4.40 -15.74 -27.56
C GLU A 312 4.56 -16.49 -26.23
N TYR A 313 4.03 -15.94 -25.12
CA TYR A 313 4.14 -16.54 -23.79
C TYR A 313 3.02 -17.53 -23.48
N GLU A 314 3.26 -18.37 -22.47
CA GLU A 314 2.42 -19.52 -22.13
C GLU A 314 1.05 -19.14 -21.56
N HIS A 315 0.98 -18.03 -20.81
CA HIS A 315 -0.27 -17.54 -20.21
C HIS A 315 -0.66 -16.21 -20.83
N TRP A 316 -1.96 -16.00 -21.06
CA TRP A 316 -2.47 -14.71 -21.47
C TRP A 316 -3.93 -14.48 -21.11
N ILE A 317 -4.26 -13.22 -20.90
CA ILE A 317 -5.63 -12.71 -20.82
C ILE A 317 -5.87 -11.69 -21.93
N VAL A 318 -7.04 -11.79 -22.56
CA VAL A 318 -7.50 -10.84 -23.58
C VAL A 318 -8.72 -10.12 -23.05
N ALA A 319 -8.71 -8.80 -23.16
CA ALA A 319 -9.89 -8.01 -22.85
C ALA A 319 -10.14 -6.93 -23.90
N LYS A 320 -11.38 -6.44 -23.89
CA LYS A 320 -11.72 -5.15 -24.49
C LYS A 320 -12.05 -4.15 -23.41
N THR A 321 -11.76 -2.88 -23.70
CA THR A 321 -12.05 -1.76 -22.82
C THR A 321 -12.92 -0.75 -23.54
N ASP A 322 -14.09 -0.49 -22.96
CA ASP A 322 -15.05 0.51 -23.42
C ASP A 322 -15.04 1.68 -22.41
N LEU A 323 -14.86 2.92 -22.88
CA LEU A 323 -15.16 4.09 -22.04
C LEU A 323 -16.66 4.07 -21.75
N LYS A 324 -17.06 4.15 -20.48
CA LYS A 324 -18.47 4.01 -20.09
C LYS A 324 -19.38 4.99 -20.84
N GLU A 325 -18.93 6.24 -21.00
CA GLU A 325 -19.65 7.30 -21.69
C GLU A 325 -19.65 7.15 -23.22
N LEU A 326 -18.76 6.32 -23.77
CA LEU A 326 -18.57 6.08 -25.22
C LEU A 326 -18.66 4.59 -25.60
N SER A 327 -19.35 3.79 -24.79
CA SER A 327 -19.41 2.33 -24.93
C SER A 327 -19.85 1.94 -26.35
N GLY A 328 -19.03 1.12 -27.03
CA GLY A 328 -19.34 0.60 -28.36
C GLY A 328 -19.00 1.52 -29.53
N ILE A 329 -18.40 2.69 -29.31
CA ILE A 329 -18.02 3.60 -30.40
C ILE A 329 -16.62 3.27 -30.93
N LEU A 330 -15.64 2.91 -30.08
CA LEU A 330 -14.31 2.40 -30.46
C LEU A 330 -13.70 1.57 -29.30
N PRO A 331 -13.99 0.27 -29.20
CA PRO A 331 -13.45 -0.56 -28.12
C PRO A 331 -11.93 -0.66 -28.25
N GLN A 332 -11.23 -0.37 -27.16
CA GLN A 332 -9.80 -0.64 -27.04
C GLN A 332 -9.63 -2.14 -26.79
N ARG A 333 -8.47 -2.68 -27.16
CA ARG A 333 -8.13 -4.08 -26.89
C ARG A 333 -6.86 -4.15 -26.07
N LEU A 334 -6.84 -4.97 -25.04
CA LEU A 334 -5.66 -5.25 -24.25
C LEU A 334 -5.36 -6.75 -24.27
N ILE A 335 -4.08 -7.07 -24.28
CA ILE A 335 -3.56 -8.42 -24.11
C ILE A 335 -2.47 -8.31 -23.06
N HIS A 336 -2.60 -9.07 -21.98
CA HIS A 336 -1.50 -9.31 -21.05
C HIS A 336 -1.06 -10.75 -21.26
N GLU A 337 0.21 -10.95 -21.60
CA GLU A 337 0.82 -12.27 -21.70
C GLU A 337 2.02 -12.34 -20.76
N TYR A 338 2.23 -13.51 -20.16
CA TYR A 338 3.29 -13.71 -19.17
C TYR A 338 3.68 -15.18 -19.07
N GLN A 339 4.89 -15.39 -18.57
CA GLN A 339 5.44 -16.70 -18.25
C GLN A 339 6.51 -16.54 -17.17
N THR A 340 6.90 -17.66 -16.55
CA THR A 340 8.03 -17.68 -15.62
C THR A 340 9.30 -17.13 -16.28
N ASN A 341 10.06 -16.31 -15.55
CA ASN A 341 11.35 -15.80 -16.00
C ASN A 341 12.43 -16.89 -16.00
N GLU A 342 13.61 -16.60 -16.55
CA GLU A 342 14.70 -17.60 -16.67
C GLU A 342 15.22 -18.09 -15.32
N THR A 343 15.20 -17.23 -14.30
CA THR A 343 15.67 -17.51 -12.94
C THR A 343 14.68 -18.31 -12.11
N GLY A 344 13.39 -18.32 -12.49
CA GLY A 344 12.33 -19.03 -11.79
C GLY A 344 11.81 -18.33 -10.53
N ASP A 345 12.23 -17.08 -10.29
CA ASP A 345 11.86 -16.27 -9.11
C ASP A 345 10.84 -15.16 -9.43
N GLY A 346 10.32 -15.13 -10.66
CA GLY A 346 9.34 -14.16 -11.11
C GLY A 346 8.71 -14.50 -12.44
N ILE A 347 8.07 -13.49 -13.05
CA ILE A 347 7.52 -13.57 -14.40
C ILE A 347 8.14 -12.52 -15.31
N VAL A 348 8.25 -12.84 -16.60
CA VAL A 348 8.33 -11.83 -17.65
C VAL A 348 6.92 -11.57 -18.18
N MET A 349 6.57 -10.32 -18.38
CA MET A 349 5.24 -9.90 -18.79
C MET A 349 5.31 -8.91 -19.95
N ARG A 350 4.45 -9.14 -20.95
CA ARG A 350 4.21 -8.20 -22.04
C ARG A 350 2.74 -7.78 -22.06
N SER A 351 2.50 -6.48 -22.04
CA SER A 351 1.16 -5.89 -22.12
C SER A 351 1.04 -5.13 -23.43
N THR A 352 0.06 -5.49 -24.27
CA THR A 352 -0.21 -4.80 -25.54
C THR A 352 -1.58 -4.15 -25.51
N PHE A 353 -1.61 -2.83 -25.54
CA PHE A 353 -2.83 -2.03 -25.63
C PHE A 353 -2.99 -1.47 -27.04
N THR A 354 -4.07 -1.85 -27.73
CA THR A 354 -4.45 -1.25 -29.00
C THR A 354 -5.45 -0.14 -28.76
N VAL A 355 -5.02 1.10 -29.01
CA VAL A 355 -5.80 2.31 -28.71
C VAL A 355 -5.95 3.20 -29.96
N PRO A 356 -7.03 3.99 -30.06
CA PRO A 356 -7.18 4.94 -31.16
C PRO A 356 -6.14 6.05 -31.16
N VAL A 357 -5.68 6.47 -32.35
CA VAL A 357 -4.67 7.54 -32.46
C VAL A 357 -5.16 8.89 -31.94
N PHE A 358 -6.46 9.19 -32.08
CA PHE A 358 -7.04 10.48 -31.68
C PHE A 358 -7.12 10.65 -30.16
N PHE A 359 -6.92 9.60 -29.35
CA PHE A 359 -6.90 9.73 -27.90
C PHE A 359 -5.82 10.71 -27.44
N ASP A 360 -4.62 10.69 -28.04
CA ASP A 360 -3.58 11.67 -27.70
C ASP A 360 -3.90 13.09 -28.19
N TRP A 361 -4.88 13.27 -29.09
CA TRP A 361 -5.33 14.61 -29.48
C TRP A 361 -6.28 15.20 -28.44
N ILE A 362 -7.22 14.39 -27.94
CA ILE A 362 -8.21 14.84 -26.94
C ILE A 362 -7.68 14.76 -25.50
N MET A 363 -6.72 13.87 -25.26
CA MET A 363 -6.02 13.63 -23.99
C MET A 363 -4.51 13.58 -24.25
N PRO A 364 -3.85 14.75 -24.43
CA PRO A 364 -2.42 14.83 -24.70
C PRO A 364 -1.56 13.97 -23.76
N GLY A 365 -0.77 13.06 -24.36
CA GLY A 365 0.12 12.18 -23.61
C GLY A 365 -0.52 10.90 -23.06
N PHE A 366 -1.82 10.66 -23.32
CA PHE A 366 -2.54 9.48 -22.83
C PHE A 366 -1.78 8.16 -23.06
N SER A 367 -1.23 7.95 -24.26
CA SER A 367 -0.57 6.67 -24.59
C SER A 367 0.75 6.46 -23.85
N LYS A 368 1.45 7.56 -23.54
CA LYS A 368 2.61 7.53 -22.66
C LYS A 368 2.18 7.18 -21.24
N SER A 369 1.17 7.88 -20.71
CA SER A 369 0.64 7.63 -19.37
C SER A 369 0.07 6.22 -19.21
N LEU A 370 -0.51 5.65 -20.27
CA LEU A 370 -0.98 4.25 -20.27
C LEU A 370 0.19 3.27 -20.15
N GLY A 371 1.30 3.51 -20.86
CA GLY A 371 2.51 2.70 -20.75
C GLY A 371 3.12 2.77 -19.35
N GLU A 372 3.24 3.99 -18.79
CA GLU A 372 3.72 4.23 -17.43
C GLU A 372 2.83 3.58 -16.37
N HIS A 373 1.51 3.73 -16.49
CA HIS A 373 0.53 3.15 -15.58
C HIS A 373 0.60 1.62 -15.55
N ALA A 374 0.70 0.98 -16.71
CA ALA A 374 0.81 -0.47 -16.83
C ALA A 374 2.14 -1.03 -16.27
N ILE A 375 3.21 -0.23 -16.24
CA ILE A 375 4.42 -0.59 -15.49
C ILE A 375 4.14 -0.54 -13.99
N GLN A 376 3.62 0.61 -13.53
CA GLN A 376 3.43 0.89 -12.11
C GLN A 376 2.50 -0.12 -11.42
N GLU A 377 1.33 -0.40 -11.99
CA GLU A 377 0.32 -1.25 -11.34
C GLU A 377 0.84 -2.68 -11.10
N MET A 378 1.56 -3.25 -12.06
CA MET A 378 1.99 -4.65 -11.97
C MET A 378 3.05 -4.86 -10.90
N HIS A 379 3.85 -3.83 -10.60
CA HIS A 379 4.88 -3.86 -9.57
C HIS A 379 4.37 -3.67 -8.15
N PHE A 380 3.08 -3.39 -7.97
CA PHE A 380 2.44 -3.47 -6.65
C PHE A 380 1.99 -4.88 -6.27
N LEU A 381 1.73 -5.76 -7.25
CA LEU A 381 1.22 -7.11 -7.01
C LEU A 381 2.11 -7.97 -6.08
N PRO A 382 3.46 -7.97 -6.21
CA PRO A 382 4.31 -8.78 -5.34
C PRO A 382 4.11 -8.52 -3.84
N ASN A 383 3.67 -7.33 -3.46
CA ASN A 383 3.51 -6.93 -2.06
C ASN A 383 2.35 -7.62 -1.34
N PHE A 384 1.37 -8.17 -2.09
CA PHE A 384 0.18 -8.79 -1.47
C PHE A 384 -0.31 -10.06 -2.18
N LEU A 385 -0.07 -10.19 -3.49
CA LEU A 385 -0.63 -11.28 -4.28
C LEU A 385 -0.13 -12.67 -3.85
N PRO A 386 1.17 -12.90 -3.53
CA PRO A 386 1.64 -14.22 -3.11
C PRO A 386 0.95 -14.72 -1.84
N ALA A 387 0.84 -13.84 -0.84
CA ALA A 387 0.13 -14.16 0.40
C ALA A 387 -1.35 -14.43 0.11
N MET A 388 -2.00 -13.54 -0.67
CA MET A 388 -3.41 -13.64 -1.04
C MET A 388 -3.75 -14.96 -1.73
N PHE A 389 -2.94 -15.34 -2.70
CA PHE A 389 -3.08 -16.60 -3.43
C PHE A 389 -2.93 -17.81 -2.49
N LYS A 390 -1.88 -17.84 -1.66
CA LYS A 390 -1.65 -18.91 -0.69
C LYS A 390 -2.83 -19.08 0.27
N GLN A 391 -3.39 -17.98 0.77
CA GLN A 391 -4.49 -18.02 1.72
C GLN A 391 -5.83 -18.40 1.07
N GLU A 392 -6.16 -17.81 -0.08
CA GLU A 392 -7.50 -17.89 -0.65
C GLU A 392 -7.64 -19.00 -1.69
N TYR A 393 -6.62 -19.17 -2.55
CA TYR A 393 -6.62 -20.20 -3.59
C TYR A 393 -6.09 -21.53 -3.05
N GLU A 394 -4.89 -21.55 -2.49
CA GLU A 394 -4.29 -22.78 -1.96
C GLU A 394 -4.89 -23.22 -0.61
N LYS A 395 -5.66 -22.32 0.03
CA LYS A 395 -6.32 -22.55 1.34
C LYS A 395 -5.31 -22.90 2.43
N GLN A 396 -4.10 -22.35 2.35
CA GLN A 396 -3.05 -22.53 3.36
C GLN A 396 -3.12 -21.41 4.40
N LEU A 397 -3.61 -21.76 5.59
CA LEU A 397 -3.74 -20.85 6.74
C LEU A 397 -2.58 -20.98 7.75
N VAL A 398 -1.55 -21.77 7.43
CA VAL A 398 -0.42 -22.02 8.34
C VAL A 398 0.39 -20.74 8.56
N GLY A 399 0.47 -20.28 9.80
CA GLY A 399 1.08 -19.00 10.19
C GLY A 399 0.09 -17.84 10.33
N CYS A 400 -1.19 -18.04 9.95
CA CYS A 400 -2.28 -17.06 10.04
C CYS A 400 -3.33 -17.36 11.10
N GLN A 401 -3.01 -18.31 11.98
CA GLN A 401 -3.70 -18.40 13.25
C GLN A 401 -3.10 -17.31 14.13
N CYS A 402 -3.86 -16.24 14.36
CA CYS A 402 -3.59 -15.30 15.43
C CYS A 402 -3.29 -16.12 16.68
N GLU A 403 -2.05 -16.09 17.18
CA GLU A 403 -1.76 -16.68 18.49
C GLU A 403 -2.58 -15.91 19.52
N GLY A 404 -3.68 -16.51 19.99
CA GLY A 404 -4.57 -15.94 21.00
C GLY A 404 -6.05 -16.14 20.69
N GLU A 405 -6.52 -17.39 20.75
CA GLU A 405 -7.89 -17.68 21.25
C GLU A 405 -7.82 -18.04 22.74
#